data_AF-A0A974H628-F1
#
_entry.id   AF-A0A974H628-F1
#
_cell.length_a   1.000
_cell.length_b   1.000
_cell.length_c   1.000
_cell.angle_alpha   90.00
_cell.angle_beta   90.00
_cell.angle_gamma   90.00
#
_symmetry.space_group_name_H-M   'P 1'
#
loop_
_entity.id
_entity.type
_entity.pdbx_description
1 polymer ?
#
loop_
_entity_poly.entity_id
_entity_poly.type
_entity_poly.pdbx_seq_one_letter_code
_entity_poly.pdbx_strand_id
1 'polypeptide(L)'
;MFRCGSTRRDIRSYINCNTKSMTYCLKCYKQYVGCTIRNLKNRIREHLNIIKSVSESSPVSRHFKECNDGDVKGVLLQGIDRVSLGPERRGSTIKIIKSRSEIDLQVTY
;
A
#
# COMPACT_ATOMS: atom_id res chain seq x y z
N MET A 1 15.48 23.99 -16.64
CA MET A 1 14.17 24.67 -16.53
C MET A 1 13.06 23.62 -16.70
N PHE A 2 12.52 23.08 -15.61
CA PHE A 2 11.47 22.07 -15.67
C PHE A 2 10.12 22.78 -15.88
N ARG A 3 9.49 22.56 -17.04
CA ARG A 3 8.15 23.08 -17.33
C ARG A 3 7.12 22.23 -16.56
N CYS A 4 6.51 22.81 -15.53
CA CYS A 4 5.33 22.27 -14.90
C CYS A 4 4.13 22.53 -15.82
N GLY A 5 3.78 21.56 -16.67
CA GLY A 5 2.55 21.60 -17.45
C GLY A 5 1.35 21.35 -16.54
N SER A 6 0.56 22.39 -16.28
CA SER A 6 -0.70 22.33 -15.52
C SER A 6 -1.76 21.52 -16.27
N THR A 7 -1.57 20.20 -16.35
CA THR A 7 -2.66 19.30 -16.72
C THR A 7 -3.65 19.32 -15.56
N ARG A 8 -4.85 19.87 -15.79
CA ARG A 8 -5.96 19.83 -14.85
C ARG A 8 -6.39 18.37 -14.72
N ARG A 9 -5.75 17.64 -13.81
CA ARG A 9 -6.10 16.25 -13.49
C ARG A 9 -7.30 16.31 -12.58
N ASP A 10 -8.49 16.09 -13.13
CA ASP A 10 -9.66 15.83 -12.30
C ASP A 10 -9.33 14.64 -11.40
N ILE A 11 -9.44 14.85 -10.08
CA ILE A 11 -9.31 13.77 -9.10
C ILE A 11 -10.54 12.89 -9.26
N ARG A 12 -10.49 11.95 -10.21
CA ARG A 12 -11.61 11.07 -10.58
C ARG A 12 -12.03 10.15 -9.44
N SER A 13 -11.18 9.96 -8.43
CA SER A 13 -11.49 9.18 -7.25
C SER A 13 -10.55 9.51 -6.10
N TYR A 14 -11.04 9.42 -4.86
CA TYR A 14 -10.23 9.53 -3.65
C TYR A 14 -10.07 8.16 -2.99
N ILE A 15 -8.91 7.94 -2.37
CA ILE A 15 -8.63 6.74 -1.58
C ILE A 15 -9.05 7.02 -0.14
N ASN A 16 -9.85 6.12 0.44
CA ASN A 16 -10.26 6.17 1.83
C ASN A 16 -10.11 4.77 2.46
N CYS A 17 -10.41 4.66 3.75
CA CYS A 17 -10.25 3.40 4.48
C CYS A 17 -11.18 2.26 3.99
N ASN A 18 -12.26 2.59 3.27
CA ASN A 18 -13.19 1.63 2.68
C ASN A 18 -12.82 1.25 1.24
N THR A 19 -11.82 1.89 0.64
CA THR A 19 -11.33 1.55 -0.69
C THR A 19 -10.81 0.10 -0.69
N LYS A 20 -11.24 -0.65 -1.71
CA LYS A 20 -10.82 -2.02 -2.01
C LYS A 20 -9.91 -2.01 -3.23
N SER A 21 -9.12 -3.06 -3.41
CA SER A 21 -8.34 -3.29 -4.64
C SER A 21 -7.38 -2.14 -4.94
N MET A 22 -6.39 -1.97 -4.06
CA MET A 22 -5.44 -0.87 -4.12
C MET A 22 -4.06 -1.29 -3.64
N THR A 23 -3.08 -0.51 -4.06
CA THR A 23 -1.70 -0.55 -3.58
C THR A 23 -1.50 0.57 -2.56
N TYR A 24 -0.84 0.25 -1.46
CA TYR A 24 -0.56 1.17 -0.35
C TYR A 24 0.90 1.09 0.07
N CYS A 25 1.37 2.17 0.69
CA CYS A 25 2.64 2.24 1.38
C CYS A 25 2.41 2.44 2.88
N LEU A 26 3.11 1.67 3.70
CA LEU A 26 3.34 1.96 5.10
C LEU A 26 4.72 2.61 5.21
N LYS A 27 4.74 3.82 5.73
CA LYS A 27 5.95 4.61 5.90
C LYS A 27 6.46 4.52 7.32
N CYS A 28 7.76 4.34 7.41
CA CYS A 28 8.62 4.63 8.56
C CYS A 28 9.89 5.33 8.02
N TYR A 29 11.07 5.12 8.61
CA TYR A 29 12.35 5.53 8.00
C TYR A 29 12.64 4.82 6.67
N LYS A 30 12.11 3.60 6.48
CA LYS A 30 12.04 2.85 5.22
C LYS A 30 10.57 2.76 4.75
N GLN A 31 10.31 2.22 3.56
CA GLN A 31 8.96 2.13 3.00
C GLN A 31 8.58 0.67 2.74
N TYR A 32 7.42 0.24 3.26
CA TYR A 32 6.81 -1.04 2.94
C TYR A 32 5.66 -0.84 1.96
N VAL A 33 5.78 -1.37 0.74
CA VAL A 33 4.71 -1.34 -0.26
C VAL A 33 3.96 -2.67 -0.23
N GLY A 34 2.64 -2.57 -0.08
CA GLY A 34 1.74 -3.71 -0.05
C GLY A 34 0.53 -3.50 -0.94
N CYS A 35 -0.15 -4.60 -1.26
CA CYS A 35 -1.37 -4.56 -2.05
C CYS A 35 -2.51 -5.32 -1.38
N THR A 36 -3.75 -4.87 -1.59
CA THR A 36 -4.94 -5.51 -1.00
C THR A 36 -6.13 -5.46 -1.94
N ILE A 37 -6.86 -6.58 -2.01
CA ILE A 37 -8.20 -6.64 -2.60
C ILE A 37 -9.27 -6.31 -1.55
N ARG A 38 -8.97 -6.59 -0.28
CA ARG A 38 -9.86 -6.29 0.84
C ARG A 38 -9.87 -4.78 1.11
N ASN A 39 -10.84 -4.33 1.91
CA ASN A 39 -10.89 -2.96 2.41
C ASN A 39 -9.56 -2.60 3.07
N LEU A 40 -9.03 -1.42 2.72
CA LEU A 40 -7.80 -0.89 3.27
C LEU A 40 -7.79 -0.93 4.81
N LYS A 41 -8.88 -0.48 5.45
CA LYS A 41 -9.03 -0.49 6.91
C LYS A 41 -8.77 -1.85 7.53
N ASN A 42 -9.28 -2.93 6.90
CA ASN A 42 -9.13 -4.27 7.43
C ASN A 42 -7.69 -4.74 7.28
N ARG A 43 -7.08 -4.50 6.11
CA ARG A 43 -5.69 -4.88 5.87
C ARG A 43 -4.72 -4.15 6.78
N ILE A 44 -4.93 -2.86 7.02
CA ILE A 44 -4.08 -2.09 7.92
C ILE A 44 -4.26 -2.55 9.36
N ARG A 45 -5.49 -2.85 9.82
CA ARG A 45 -5.67 -3.43 11.16
C ARG A 45 -4.97 -4.78 11.32
N GLU A 46 -5.03 -5.66 10.32
CA GLU A 46 -4.27 -6.92 10.33
C GLU A 46 -2.78 -6.64 10.54
N HIS A 47 -2.19 -5.72 9.76
CA HIS A 47 -0.79 -5.35 9.92
C HIS A 47 -0.47 -4.74 11.29
N LEU A 48 -1.29 -3.80 11.78
CA LEU A 48 -1.10 -3.19 13.09
C LEU A 48 -1.15 -4.22 14.22
N ASN A 49 -2.04 -5.21 14.14
CA ASN A 49 -2.10 -6.28 15.14
C ASN A 49 -0.85 -7.15 15.13
N ILE A 50 -0.32 -7.47 13.94
CA ILE A 50 0.90 -8.26 13.80
C ILE A 50 2.10 -7.48 14.36
N ILE A 51 2.23 -6.19 14.03
CA ILE A 51 3.26 -5.29 14.57
C ILE A 51 3.18 -5.23 16.11
N LYS A 52 1.97 -5.02 16.67
CA LYS A 52 1.75 -5.00 18.13
C LYS A 52 2.13 -6.30 18.82
N SER A 53 1.93 -7.45 18.14
CA SER A 53 2.34 -8.75 18.68
C SER A 53 3.86 -8.98 18.62
N VAL A 54 4.62 -8.06 18.02
CA VAL A 54 6.08 -8.12 17.83
C VAL A 54 6.52 -9.44 17.17
N SER A 55 5.63 -10.03 16.37
CA SER A 55 5.86 -11.34 15.78
C SER A 55 6.69 -11.22 14.51
N GLU A 56 7.75 -12.00 14.39
CA GLU A 56 8.67 -12.03 13.24
C GLU A 56 8.07 -12.75 12.00
N SER A 57 6.81 -13.17 12.10
CA SER A 57 6.13 -14.04 11.14
C SER A 57 5.77 -13.33 9.82
N SER A 58 5.84 -12.00 9.78
CA SER A 58 5.56 -11.22 8.58
C SER A 58 6.66 -10.21 8.25
N PRO A 59 6.92 -9.94 6.96
CA PRO A 59 7.89 -8.93 6.54
C PRO A 59 7.59 -7.54 7.11
N VAL A 60 6.31 -7.19 7.24
CA VAL A 60 5.90 -5.88 7.78
C VAL A 60 6.30 -5.76 9.26
N SER A 61 6.11 -6.81 10.05
CA SER A 61 6.37 -6.75 11.49
C SER A 61 7.86 -6.74 11.78
N ARG A 62 8.64 -7.55 11.04
CA ARG A 62 10.12 -7.49 11.07
C ARG A 62 10.64 -6.10 10.74
N HIS A 63 10.11 -5.50 9.67
CA HIS A 63 10.45 -4.14 9.26
C HIS A 63 10.16 -3.10 10.35
N PHE A 64 8.97 -3.12 10.96
CA PHE A 64 8.63 -2.16 12.01
C PHE A 64 9.37 -2.43 13.33
N LYS A 65 9.69 -3.68 13.62
CA LYS A 65 10.55 -4.03 14.76
C LYS A 65 11.96 -3.49 14.61
N GLU A 66 12.58 -3.65 13.44
CA GLU A 66 13.89 -3.06 13.16
C GLU A 66 13.88 -1.53 13.14
N CYS A 67 12.76 -0.93 12.72
CA CYS A 67 12.68 0.50 12.46
C CYS A 67 12.28 1.35 13.69
N ASN A 68 11.41 0.84 14.57
CA ASN A 68 10.95 1.57 15.75
C ASN A 68 10.56 0.66 16.94
N ASP A 69 11.16 -0.52 17.04
CA ASP A 69 10.86 -1.52 18.07
C ASP A 69 9.40 -2.02 18.08
N GLY A 70 8.70 -1.90 16.94
CA GLY A 70 7.33 -2.36 16.80
C GLY A 70 6.27 -1.39 17.35
N ASP A 71 6.62 -0.12 17.53
CA ASP A 71 5.66 0.92 17.90
C ASP A 71 4.73 1.27 16.73
N VAL A 72 3.47 0.89 16.86
CA VAL A 72 2.42 1.23 15.89
C VAL A 72 2.12 2.74 15.78
N LYS A 73 2.51 3.58 16.75
CA LYS A 73 2.29 5.03 16.67
C LYS A 73 3.09 5.70 15.54
N GLY A 74 4.21 5.09 15.14
CA GLY A 74 5.04 5.59 14.04
C GLY A 74 4.55 5.19 12.64
N VAL A 75 3.46 4.43 12.53
CA VAL A 75 2.99 3.91 11.24
C VAL A 75 2.19 4.98 10.49
N LEU A 76 2.74 5.44 9.37
CA LEU A 76 2.03 6.33 8.44
C LEU A 76 1.52 5.56 7.23
N LEU A 77 0.26 5.76 6.86
CA LEU A 77 -0.37 5.09 5.71
C LEU A 77 -0.51 6.05 4.54
N GLN A 78 -0.06 5.63 3.36
CA GLN A 78 -0.30 6.32 2.10
C GLN A 78 -0.96 5.38 1.08
N GLY A 79 -2.09 5.79 0.51
CA GLY A 79 -2.64 5.14 -0.68
C GLY A 79 -1.85 5.58 -1.92
N ILE A 80 -1.41 4.63 -2.73
CA ILE A 80 -0.65 4.92 -3.96
C ILE A 80 -1.62 4.96 -5.14
N ASP A 81 -2.18 3.81 -5.49
CA ASP A 81 -3.04 3.65 -6.65
C ASP A 81 -4.21 2.73 -6.35
N ARG A 82 -5.36 3.05 -6.96
CA ARG A 82 -6.55 2.23 -6.91
C ARG A 82 -6.66 1.50 -8.24
N VAL A 83 -6.68 0.17 -8.19
CA VAL A 83 -6.92 -0.64 -9.37
C VAL A 83 -8.42 -0.73 -9.60
N SER A 84 -8.90 -0.08 -10.66
CA SER A 84 -10.27 -0.21 -11.16
C SER A 84 -10.45 -1.62 -11.71
N LEU A 85 -11.13 -2.46 -10.93
CA LEU A 85 -11.51 -3.79 -11.36
C LEU A 85 -12.82 -3.67 -12.12
N GLY A 86 -12.79 -4.01 -13.41
CA GLY A 86 -14.01 -4.42 -14.12
C GLY A 86 -14.60 -5.69 -13.47
N PRO A 87 -15.70 -6.24 -14.01
CA PRO A 87 -16.38 -7.43 -13.48
C PRO A 87 -15.55 -8.73 -13.47
N GLU A 88 -14.23 -8.65 -13.66
CA GLU A 88 -13.35 -9.80 -13.75
C GLU A 88 -13.15 -10.55 -12.42
N ARG A 89 -12.97 -11.86 -12.54
CA ARG A 89 -12.84 -12.80 -11.44
C ARG A 89 -11.63 -12.44 -10.56
N ARG A 90 -11.82 -12.55 -9.24
CA ARG A 90 -10.86 -12.25 -8.14
C ARG A 90 -9.41 -12.73 -8.36
N GLY A 91 -9.19 -13.78 -9.16
CA GLY A 91 -7.87 -14.30 -9.53
C GLY A 91 -7.10 -13.43 -10.53
N SER A 92 -7.77 -12.86 -11.53
CA SER A 92 -7.16 -11.97 -12.54
C SER A 92 -6.70 -10.66 -11.90
N THR A 93 -7.50 -10.16 -10.95
CA THR A 93 -7.22 -8.98 -10.12
C THR A 93 -5.87 -9.04 -9.42
N ILE A 94 -5.52 -10.16 -8.78
CA ILE A 94 -4.24 -10.29 -8.05
C ILE A 94 -3.08 -10.21 -9.02
N LYS A 95 -3.20 -10.83 -10.19
CA LYS A 95 -2.17 -10.80 -11.23
C LYS A 95 -1.94 -9.38 -11.74
N ILE A 96 -3.01 -8.62 -12.00
CA ILE A 96 -2.94 -7.22 -12.45
C ILE A 96 -2.31 -6.32 -11.38
N ILE A 97 -2.70 -6.49 -10.12
CA ILE A 97 -2.15 -5.70 -9.02
C ILE A 97 -0.66 -6.00 -8.82
N LYS A 98 -0.28 -7.30 -8.86
CA LYS A 98 1.13 -7.72 -8.74
C LYS A 98 1.99 -7.24 -9.91
N SER A 99 1.51 -7.40 -11.15
CA SER A 99 2.25 -6.97 -12.33
C SER A 99 2.47 -5.45 -12.35
N ARG A 100 1.49 -4.67 -11.88
CA ARG A 100 1.66 -3.21 -11.72
C ARG A 100 2.64 -2.84 -10.60
N SER A 101 2.64 -3.54 -9.47
CA SER A 101 3.61 -3.29 -8.39
C SER A 101 5.04 -3.69 -8.74
N GLU A 102 5.23 -4.71 -9.59
CA GLU A 102 6.56 -5.13 -10.07
C GLU A 102 7.15 -4.14 -11.09
N ILE A 103 6.31 -3.45 -11.88
CA ILE A 103 6.75 -2.42 -12.81
C ILE A 103 7.24 -1.17 -12.06
N ASP A 104 6.54 -0.71 -11.02
CA ASP A 104 6.98 0.46 -10.23
C ASP A 104 8.27 0.19 -9.43
N LEU A 105 8.50 -1.05 -8.99
CA LEU A 105 9.74 -1.46 -8.33
C LEU A 105 10.97 -1.42 -9.25
N GLN A 106 10.79 -1.54 -10.58
CA GLN A 106 11.89 -1.40 -11.54
C GLN A 106 12.16 0.05 -11.97
N VAL A 107 11.31 1.01 -11.59
CA VAL A 107 11.40 2.43 -11.99
C VAL A 107 11.94 3.33 -10.86
N THR A 108 12.27 2.76 -9.70
CA THR A 108 12.83 3.53 -8.59
C THR A 108 14.37 3.55 -8.67
N TYR A 109 14.93 4.66 -9.15
CA TYR A 109 16.37 4.93 -9.29
C TYR A 109 17.12 4.98 -7.95
#